data_AF-A0A1V9WZV8-F1
#
_entry.id   AF-A0A1V9WZV8-F1
#
_cell.length_a   1.000
_cell.length_b   1.000
_cell.length_c   1.000
_cell.angle_alpha   90.00
_cell.angle_beta   90.00
_cell.angle_gamma   90.00
#
_symmetry.space_group_name_H-M   'P 1'
#
loop_
_entity.id
_entity.type
_entity.pdbx_description
1 polymer ?
#
loop_
_entity_poly.entity_id
_entity_poly.type
_entity_poly.pdbx_seq_one_letter_code
_entity_poly.pdbx_strand_id
1 'polypeptide(L)'
;MQAVKLPLRNLLPGEGEAKADFNEKEVLFDTSAKRYKMQVRPLDKQEPFESRRIWSNVTYHLWMNNIELASFYKSKVEDSQRQLKLSRERSSESWIPRW
;
A
#
# COMPACT_ATOMS: atom_id res chain seq x y z
N MET A 1 16.21 -16.53 -43.04
CA MET A 1 16.15 -15.16 -43.60
C MET A 1 15.76 -14.26 -42.44
N GLN A 2 16.74 -13.62 -41.81
CA GLN A 2 17.32 -12.30 -42.13
C GLN A 2 16.59 -11.16 -41.41
N ALA A 3 17.41 -10.32 -40.77
CA ALA A 3 17.05 -9.20 -39.94
C ALA A 3 16.05 -8.23 -40.61
N VAL A 4 15.07 -7.77 -39.83
CA VAL A 4 14.20 -6.67 -40.22
C VAL A 4 15.01 -5.38 -40.15
N LYS A 5 15.54 -4.98 -41.30
CA LYS A 5 16.29 -3.75 -41.49
C LYS A 5 15.29 -2.59 -41.59
N LEU A 6 15.14 -1.82 -40.52
CA LEU A 6 14.47 -0.52 -40.58
C LEU A 6 15.32 0.42 -41.46
N PRO A 7 14.77 1.03 -42.53
CA PRO A 7 15.54 1.97 -43.32
C PRO A 7 15.60 3.31 -42.57
N LEU A 8 16.79 3.66 -42.08
CA LEU A 8 17.13 5.05 -41.80
C LEU A 8 17.24 5.78 -43.13
N ARG A 9 16.31 6.68 -43.43
CA ARG A 9 16.51 7.73 -44.43
C ARG A 9 16.10 9.07 -43.85
N ASN A 10 17.12 9.91 -43.63
CA ASN A 10 16.98 11.34 -43.49
C ASN A 10 16.78 11.94 -44.89
N LEU A 11 15.67 12.66 -45.12
CA LEU A 11 15.63 13.78 -46.08
C LEU A 11 14.55 14.78 -45.62
N LEU A 12 14.89 16.08 -45.72
CA LEU A 12 14.19 17.25 -45.18
C LEU A 12 12.94 17.65 -46.02
N PRO A 13 12.35 18.85 -45.78
CA PRO A 13 11.01 19.10 -45.29
C PRO A 13 9.98 19.28 -46.42
N GLY A 14 8.84 18.63 -46.32
CA GLY A 14 7.77 18.82 -47.29
C GLY A 14 6.89 17.58 -47.37
N GLU A 15 5.71 17.70 -46.76
CA GLU A 15 4.51 16.95 -47.08
C GLU A 15 4.67 15.42 -47.13
N GLY A 16 4.72 14.84 -45.94
CA GLY A 16 4.53 13.41 -45.73
C GLY A 16 3.97 13.20 -44.35
N GLU A 17 2.69 13.52 -44.15
CA GLU A 17 1.96 13.05 -42.96
C GLU A 17 1.78 11.53 -43.08
N ALA A 18 2.79 10.75 -42.69
CA ALA A 18 2.56 9.38 -42.27
C ALA A 18 1.91 9.43 -40.88
N LYS A 19 0.61 9.74 -40.85
CA LYS A 19 -0.23 9.47 -39.68
C LYS A 19 -0.37 7.95 -39.61
N ALA A 20 0.55 7.30 -38.90
CA ALA A 20 0.27 5.99 -38.36
C ALA A 20 -0.86 6.18 -37.36
N ASP A 21 -2.09 5.86 -37.78
CA ASP A 21 -3.27 5.84 -36.93
C ASP A 21 -3.13 4.74 -35.88
N PHE A 22 -2.30 4.98 -34.86
CA PHE A 22 -2.35 4.25 -33.59
C PHE A 22 -3.57 4.77 -32.80
N ASN A 23 -4.77 4.48 -33.30
CA ASN A 23 -6.02 4.91 -32.68
C ASN A 23 -6.83 3.76 -32.07
N GLU A 24 -6.18 2.65 -31.73
CA GLU A 24 -6.80 1.58 -30.94
C GLU A 24 -6.33 1.69 -29.49
N LYS A 25 -7.24 2.13 -28.62
CA LYS A 25 -7.03 2.12 -27.17
C LYS A 25 -7.35 0.71 -26.65
N GLU A 26 -6.33 -0.14 -26.59
CA GLU A 26 -6.45 -1.44 -25.94
C GLU A 26 -6.41 -1.30 -24.41
N VAL A 27 -7.21 -2.11 -23.71
CA VAL A 27 -7.21 -2.14 -22.24
C VAL A 27 -5.97 -2.87 -21.74
N LEU A 28 -5.02 -2.13 -21.17
CA LEU A 28 -3.77 -2.70 -20.62
C LEU A 28 -3.96 -3.48 -19.32
N PHE A 29 -4.86 -3.03 -18.45
CA PHE A 29 -5.10 -3.65 -17.14
C PHE A 29 -6.52 -3.42 -16.65
N ASP A 30 -7.19 -4.50 -16.25
CA ASP A 30 -8.53 -4.44 -15.67
C ASP A 30 -8.49 -4.58 -14.14
N THR A 31 -8.93 -3.54 -13.45
CA THR A 31 -8.99 -3.50 -11.98
C THR A 31 -10.14 -4.35 -11.40
N SER A 32 -11.08 -4.79 -12.23
CA SER A 32 -12.20 -5.68 -11.86
C SER A 32 -11.77 -7.14 -11.68
N ALA A 33 -10.57 -7.49 -12.15
CA ALA A 33 -10.01 -8.83 -12.05
C ALA A 33 -9.90 -9.32 -10.60
N LYS A 34 -9.98 -10.66 -10.44
CA LYS A 34 -9.94 -11.34 -9.14
C LYS A 34 -8.67 -10.99 -8.34
N ARG A 35 -8.87 -10.56 -7.09
CA ARG A 35 -7.78 -10.24 -6.17
C ARG A 35 -7.52 -11.38 -5.19
N TYR A 36 -6.26 -11.73 -4.98
CA TYR A 36 -5.84 -12.72 -4.00
C TYR A 36 -5.45 -12.03 -2.69
N LYS A 37 -6.06 -12.46 -1.58
CA LYS A 37 -5.78 -11.92 -0.25
C LYS A 37 -4.52 -12.58 0.32
N MET A 38 -3.68 -11.77 0.96
CA MET A 38 -2.55 -12.29 1.74
C MET A 38 -3.06 -13.10 2.93
N GLN A 39 -2.46 -14.26 3.15
CA GLN A 39 -2.72 -15.09 4.33
C GLN A 39 -1.96 -14.53 5.54
N VAL A 40 -2.65 -14.41 6.67
CA VAL A 40 -2.07 -13.86 7.91
C VAL A 40 -2.39 -14.82 9.05
N ARG A 41 -1.47 -14.95 10.00
CA ARG A 41 -1.65 -15.81 11.18
C ARG A 41 -2.88 -15.38 12.01
N PRO A 42 -3.53 -16.33 12.71
CA PRO A 42 -4.54 -16.04 13.73
C PRO A 42 -4.05 -15.04 14.80
N LEU A 43 -4.95 -14.25 15.39
CA LEU A 43 -4.61 -13.15 16.31
C LEU A 43 -3.83 -13.61 17.55
N ASP A 44 -4.13 -14.81 18.06
CA ASP A 44 -3.45 -15.45 19.18
C ASP A 44 -1.99 -15.82 18.88
N LYS A 45 -1.63 -15.94 17.59
CA LYS A 45 -0.28 -16.26 17.11
C LYS A 45 0.44 -15.06 16.49
N GLN A 46 -0.08 -13.86 16.67
CA GLN A 46 0.56 -12.62 16.22
C GLN A 46 1.32 -11.97 17.38
N GLU A 47 2.44 -11.32 17.11
CA GLU A 47 3.18 -10.55 18.10
C GLU A 47 2.36 -9.37 18.65
N PRO A 48 2.61 -8.88 19.88
CA PRO A 48 1.80 -7.84 20.51
C PRO A 48 1.64 -6.54 19.71
N PHE A 49 2.66 -6.17 18.92
CA PHE A 49 2.68 -4.96 18.08
C PHE A 49 2.37 -5.24 16.60
N GLU A 50 1.96 -6.45 16.23
CA GLU A 50 1.42 -6.71 14.89
C GLU A 50 0.08 -6.00 14.70
N SER A 51 -0.11 -5.42 13.51
CA SER A 51 -1.19 -4.47 13.24
C SER A 51 -2.59 -5.04 13.53
N ARG A 52 -2.89 -6.28 13.14
CA ARG A 52 -4.23 -6.84 13.37
C ARG A 52 -4.48 -7.12 14.86
N ARG A 53 -3.45 -7.50 15.61
CA ARG A 53 -3.55 -7.74 17.06
C ARG A 53 -3.73 -6.43 17.82
N ILE A 54 -2.90 -5.43 17.59
CA ILE A 54 -2.98 -4.18 18.36
C ILE A 54 -4.26 -3.38 18.07
N TRP A 55 -4.79 -3.46 16.83
CA TRP A 55 -5.99 -2.76 16.41
C TRP A 55 -7.28 -3.60 16.47
N SER A 56 -7.24 -4.83 17.03
CA SER A 56 -8.37 -5.76 16.98
C SER A 56 -9.64 -5.18 17.61
N ASN A 57 -9.53 -4.55 18.78
CA ASN A 57 -10.69 -3.99 19.49
C ASN A 57 -11.28 -2.77 18.75
N VAL A 58 -10.43 -1.91 18.21
CA VAL A 58 -10.88 -0.73 17.44
C VAL A 58 -11.65 -1.19 16.21
N THR A 59 -11.07 -2.11 15.44
CA THR A 59 -11.69 -2.62 14.22
C THR A 59 -12.95 -3.44 14.48
N TYR A 60 -12.99 -4.22 15.57
CA TYR A 60 -14.19 -4.90 16.03
C TYR A 60 -15.33 -3.91 16.33
N HIS A 61 -15.07 -2.84 17.08
CA HIS A 61 -16.10 -1.87 17.41
C HIS A 61 -16.52 -1.00 16.23
N LEU A 62 -15.61 -0.71 15.28
CA LEU A 62 -15.97 -0.09 14.01
C LEU A 62 -16.91 -0.99 13.19
N TRP A 63 -16.64 -2.29 13.14
CA TRP A 63 -17.50 -3.25 12.46
C TRP A 63 -18.90 -3.32 13.09
N MET A 64 -18.99 -3.16 14.42
CA MET A 64 -20.25 -3.07 15.15
C MET A 64 -20.90 -1.67 15.13
N ASN A 65 -20.35 -0.70 14.38
CA ASN A 65 -20.76 0.70 14.37
C ASN A 65 -20.80 1.37 15.77
N ASN A 66 -20.01 0.88 16.73
CA ASN A 66 -19.90 1.46 18.06
C ASN A 66 -18.70 2.42 18.11
N ILE A 67 -18.95 3.68 17.75
CA ILE A 67 -17.91 4.72 17.64
C ILE A 67 -17.31 5.11 18.99
N GLU A 68 -18.12 5.09 20.07
CA GLU A 68 -17.65 5.42 21.41
C GLU A 68 -16.59 4.42 21.88
N LEU A 69 -16.89 3.12 21.79
CA LEU A 69 -15.93 2.08 22.17
C LEU A 69 -14.73 2.04 21.23
N ALA A 70 -14.92 2.23 19.92
CA ALA A 70 -13.81 2.34 18.98
C ALA A 70 -12.84 3.48 19.36
N SER A 71 -13.39 4.65 19.71
CA SER A 71 -12.62 5.82 20.15
C SER A 71 -11.90 5.55 21.46
N PHE A 72 -12.56 4.91 22.43
CA PHE A 72 -11.96 4.53 23.70
C PHE A 72 -10.76 3.58 23.53
N TYR A 73 -10.90 2.52 22.73
CA TYR A 73 -9.79 1.59 22.47
C TYR A 73 -8.68 2.23 21.63
N LYS A 74 -9.01 3.13 20.70
CA LYS A 74 -8.02 3.93 19.97
C LYS A 74 -7.18 4.77 20.93
N SER A 75 -7.83 5.51 21.84
CA SER A 75 -7.14 6.32 22.85
C SER A 75 -6.22 5.47 23.71
N LYS A 76 -6.67 4.28 24.15
CA LYS A 76 -5.83 3.34 24.92
C LYS A 76 -4.54 2.94 24.20
N VAL A 77 -4.62 2.61 22.90
CA VAL A 77 -3.45 2.25 22.10
C VAL A 77 -2.50 3.44 21.98
N GLU A 78 -3.03 4.62 21.66
CA GLU A 78 -2.23 5.84 21.46
C GLU A 78 -1.60 6.37 22.74
N ASP A 79 -2.30 6.29 23.87
CA ASP A 79 -1.78 6.67 25.19
C ASP A 79 -0.66 5.74 25.64
N SER A 80 -0.81 4.43 25.40
CA SER A 80 0.26 3.46 25.66
C SER A 80 1.52 3.78 24.84
N GLN A 81 1.36 4.15 23.56
CA GLN A 81 2.48 4.57 22.72
C GLN A 81 3.10 5.90 23.18
N ARG A 82 2.30 6.88 23.61
CA ARG A 82 2.79 8.12 24.24
C ARG A 82 3.62 7.82 25.48
N GLN A 83 3.16 6.93 26.36
CA GLN A 83 3.90 6.54 27.57
C GLN A 83 5.21 5.83 27.24
N LEU A 84 5.22 4.91 26.26
CA LEU A 84 6.44 4.25 25.79
C LEU A 84 7.43 5.23 25.16
N LYS A 85 6.95 6.30 24.51
CA LYS A 85 7.83 7.37 24.01
C LYS A 85 8.44 8.15 25.17
N LEU A 86 7.63 8.58 26.13
CA LEU A 86 8.09 9.31 27.32
C LEU A 86 9.10 8.49 28.14
N SER A 87 8.89 7.18 28.27
CA SER A 87 9.83 6.32 28.99
C SER A 87 11.20 6.25 28.30
N ARG A 88 11.22 6.17 26.96
CA ARG A 88 12.45 6.20 26.16
C ARG A 88 13.18 7.53 26.25
N GLU A 89 12.44 8.63 26.16
CA GLU A 89 13.01 9.98 26.34
C GLU A 89 13.65 10.13 27.74
N ARG A 90 12.99 9.63 28.78
CA ARG A 90 13.53 9.62 30.16
C ARG A 90 14.77 8.74 30.32
N SER A 91 14.83 7.60 29.61
CA SER A 91 16.00 6.73 29.63
C SER A 91 17.10 7.14 28.64
N SER A 92 16.92 8.24 27.90
CA SER A 92 17.81 8.66 26.80
C SER A 92 18.02 7.58 25.74
N GLU A 93 17.02 6.71 25.55
CA GLU A 93 17.06 5.60 24.60
C GLU A 93 16.43 6.04 23.26
N SER A 94 17.09 5.73 22.15
CA SER A 94 16.57 5.99 20.81
C SER A 94 15.75 4.81 20.29
N TRP A 95 14.69 5.09 19.52
CA TRP A 95 13.93 4.05 18.83
C TRP A 95 14.70 3.51 17.62
N ILE A 96 14.83 2.18 17.54
CA ILE A 96 15.47 1.48 16.42
C ILE A 96 14.43 0.60 15.72
N PRO A 97 14.17 0.81 14.41
CA PRO A 97 13.31 -0.07 13.62
C PRO A 97 13.86 -1.51 13.60
N ARG A 98 12.96 -2.50 13.59
CA ARG A 98 13.33 -3.92 13.58
C ARG A 98 13.88 -4.40 12.22
N TRP A 99 13.42 -3.79 11.13
CA TRP A 99 13.75 -4.17 9.75
C TRP A 99 14.20 -2.96 8.96
#